data_AF-A0A7V2CZP2-F1
#
_entry.id   AF-A0A7V2CZP2-F1
#
_cell.length_a   1.000
_cell.length_b   1.000
_cell.length_c   1.000
_cell.angle_alpha   90.00
_cell.angle_beta   90.00
_cell.angle_gamma   90.00
#
_symmetry.space_group_name_H-M   'P 1'
#
loop_
_entity.id
_entity.type
_entity.pdbx_description
1 polymer ?
#
loop_
_entity_poly.entity_id
_entity_poly.type
_entity_poly.pdbx_seq_one_letter_code
_entity_poly.pdbx_strand_id
1 'polypeptide(L)'
;MSSDSSAFLLLVEDSHVLSTLLVKWIGGKFPKKYLANVSTLRDARDFVESCKVDFYLVDLNLPDGNGMDSSARCAPAPRTPGSS
;
A
#
# COMPACT_ATOMS: atom_id res chain seq x y z
N MET A 1 22.32 12.84 10.12
CA MET A 1 22.11 12.07 8.88
C MET A 1 20.72 11.47 8.98
N SER A 2 19.70 12.15 8.47
CA SER A 2 18.31 11.69 8.58
C SER A 2 18.05 10.71 7.45
N SER A 3 17.77 9.45 7.80
CA SER A 3 17.60 8.34 6.88
C SER A 3 16.62 8.66 5.76
N ASP A 4 17.09 8.53 4.52
CA ASP A 4 16.26 8.57 3.33
C ASP A 4 15.50 7.23 3.22
N SER A 5 14.49 7.03 4.07
CA SER A 5 13.68 5.82 4.01
C SER A 5 12.73 5.92 2.84
N SER A 6 13.04 5.21 1.76
CA SER A 6 12.07 4.90 0.72
C SER A 6 10.89 4.17 1.35
N ALA A 7 9.68 4.65 1.08
CA ALA A 7 8.45 4.04 1.58
C ALA A 7 7.66 3.47 0.41
N PHE A 8 7.12 2.27 0.59
CA PHE A 8 6.30 1.59 -0.42
C PHE A 8 4.81 1.86 -0.16
N LEU A 9 4.14 2.48 -1.13
CA LEU A 9 2.71 2.74 -1.10
C LEU A 9 2.00 1.79 -2.08
N LEU A 10 0.97 1.11 -1.60
CA LEU A 10 0.05 0.33 -2.42
C LEU A 10 -1.26 1.10 -2.62
N LEU A 11 -1.68 1.28 -3.87
CA LEU A 11 -2.99 1.84 -4.22
C LEU A 11 -3.92 0.71 -4.66
N VAL A 12 -5.08 0.56 -4.02
CA VAL A 12 -6.13 -0.41 -4.37
C VAL A 12 -7.34 0.37 -4.85
N GLU A 13 -7.53 0.44 -6.17
CA GLU A 13 -8.51 1.29 -6.84
C GLU A 13 -8.86 0.67 -8.20
N ASP A 14 -10.13 0.37 -8.44
CA ASP A 14 -10.60 -0.27 -9.67
C ASP A 14 -10.83 0.74 -10.80
N SER A 15 -11.14 2.00 -10.48
CA SER A 15 -11.28 3.07 -11.47
C SER A 15 -9.93 3.47 -12.06
N HIS A 16 -9.70 3.10 -13.32
CA HIS A 16 -8.48 3.47 -14.05
C HIS A 16 -8.23 4.99 -14.11
N VAL A 17 -9.30 5.79 -14.22
CA VAL A 17 -9.20 7.25 -14.27
C VAL A 17 -8.73 7.79 -12.92
N LEU A 18 -9.35 7.37 -11.82
CA LEU A 18 -9.01 7.83 -10.49
C LEU A 18 -7.62 7.33 -10.07
N SER A 19 -7.31 6.08 -10.37
CA SER A 19 -6.00 5.48 -10.11
C SER A 19 -4.88 6.27 -10.79
N THR A 20 -5.06 6.64 -12.07
CA THR A 20 -4.09 7.45 -12.82
C THR A 20 -3.90 8.84 -12.20
N LEU A 21 -4.99 9.47 -11.75
CA LEU A 21 -4.96 10.78 -11.12
C LEU A 21 -4.21 10.73 -9.78
N LEU A 22 -4.51 9.74 -8.94
CA LEU A 22 -3.88 9.53 -7.64
C LEU A 22 -2.39 9.23 -7.80
N VAL A 23 -2.01 8.35 -8.75
CA VAL A 23 -0.61 8.04 -9.05
C VAL A 23 0.18 9.31 -9.42
N LYS A 24 -0.37 10.14 -10.32
CA LYS A 24 0.27 11.40 -10.70
C LYS A 24 0.38 12.37 -9.53
N TRP A 25 -0.68 12.52 -8.75
CA TRP A 25 -0.73 13.44 -7.63
C TRP A 25 0.24 13.04 -6.51
N ILE A 26 0.26 11.75 -6.15
CA ILE A 26 1.16 11.19 -5.15
C ILE A 26 2.61 11.27 -5.63
N GLY A 27 2.90 10.88 -6.87
CA GLY A 27 4.25 10.95 -7.43
C GLY A 27 4.82 12.37 -7.46
N GLY A 28 3.98 13.36 -7.76
CA GLY A 28 4.37 14.78 -7.71
C GLY A 28 4.62 15.33 -6.30
N LYS A 29 3.98 14.76 -5.27
CA LYS A 29 4.13 15.19 -3.86
C LYS A 29 5.17 14.38 -3.09
N PHE A 30 5.38 13.12 -3.46
CA PHE A 30 6.23 12.16 -2.75
C PHE A 30 7.15 11.42 -3.72
N PRO A 31 8.18 12.08 -4.28
CA PRO A 31 9.03 11.53 -5.34
C PRO A 31 9.91 10.35 -4.90
N LYS A 32 10.03 10.08 -3.59
CA LYS A 32 10.84 8.99 -3.02
C LYS A 32 10.03 7.75 -2.62
N LYS A 33 8.78 7.65 -3.08
CA LYS A 33 7.91 6.50 -2.80
C LYS A 33 7.80 5.59 -4.02
N TYR A 34 7.88 4.28 -3.78
CA TYR A 34 7.51 3.29 -4.78
C TYR A 34 5.99 3.11 -4.73
N LEU A 35 5.35 3.15 -5.89
CA LEU A 35 3.90 3.08 -6.02
C LEU A 35 3.52 1.88 -6.89
N ALA A 36 2.80 0.93 -6.30
CA ALA A 36 2.09 -0.11 -7.03
C ALA A 36 0.59 0.21 -7.02
N ASN A 37 -0.12 -0.12 -8.11
CA ASN A 37 -1.58 -0.13 -8.13
C ASN A 37 -2.11 -1.54 -8.38
N VAL A 38 -3.28 -1.81 -7.82
CA VAL A 38 -4.07 -3.03 -8.04
C VAL A 38 -5.55 -2.63 -8.02
N SER A 39 -6.42 -3.44 -8.63
CA SER A 39 -7.84 -3.13 -8.78
C SER A 39 -8.78 -3.99 -7.94
N THR A 40 -8.24 -4.93 -7.15
CA THR A 40 -9.03 -5.86 -6.33
C THR A 40 -8.39 -6.07 -4.96
N LEU A 41 -9.20 -6.43 -3.97
CA LEU A 41 -8.70 -6.83 -2.64
C LEU A 41 -7.88 -8.11 -2.70
N ARG A 42 -8.21 -9.02 -3.60
CA ARG A 42 -7.41 -10.24 -3.84
C ARG A 42 -6.00 -9.89 -4.27
N ASP A 43 -5.83 -9.07 -5.30
CA ASP A 43 -4.51 -8.68 -5.79
C ASP A 43 -3.73 -7.90 -4.72
N ALA A 44 -4.43 -7.08 -3.93
CA ALA A 44 -3.82 -6.37 -2.81
C ALA A 44 -3.26 -7.31 -1.74
N ARG A 45 -3.98 -8.40 -1.41
CA ARG A 45 -3.50 -9.42 -0.47
C ARG A 45 -2.27 -10.14 -1.02
N ASP A 46 -2.32 -10.59 -2.27
CA ASP A 46 -1.19 -11.25 -2.93
C ASP A 46 0.06 -10.33 -2.96
N PHE A 47 -0.14 -9.02 -3.12
CA PHE A 47 0.93 -8.03 -3.09
C PHE A 47 1.53 -7.85 -1.68
N VAL A 48 0.69 -7.74 -0.65
CA VAL A 48 1.15 -7.54 0.74
C VAL A 48 1.84 -8.80 1.28
N GLU A 49 1.44 -9.99 0.84
CA GLU A 49 2.10 -11.25 1.20
C GLU A 49 3.48 -11.40 0.55
N SER A 50 3.68 -10.83 -0.64
CA SER A 50 4.94 -10.93 -1.39
C SER A 50 5.91 -9.77 -1.16
N CYS A 51 5.40 -8.59 -0.78
CA CYS A 51 6.18 -7.36 -0.66
C CYS A 51 5.87 -6.63 0.64
N LYS A 52 6.90 -6.03 1.26
CA LYS A 52 6.69 -5.13 2.39
C LYS A 52 6.07 -3.82 1.91
N VAL A 53 4.83 -3.57 2.31
CA VAL A 53 4.09 -2.33 2.08
C VAL A 53 4.07 -1.51 3.37
N ASP A 54 4.44 -0.22 3.30
CA ASP A 54 4.43 0.67 4.47
C ASP A 54 3.08 1.39 4.63
N PHE A 55 2.43 1.68 3.51
CA PHE A 55 1.13 2.34 3.46
C PHE A 55 0.27 1.74 2.35
N TYR A 56 -1.04 1.65 2.58
CA TYR A 56 -2.02 1.32 1.55
C TYR A 56 -3.12 2.38 1.51
N LEU A 57 -3.53 2.75 0.29
CA LEU A 57 -4.73 3.55 0.03
C LEU A 57 -5.73 2.64 -0.65
N VAL A 58 -6.86 2.38 0.00
CA VAL A 58 -7.81 1.35 -0.42
C VAL A 58 -9.16 2.00 -0.67
N ASP A 59 -9.71 1.82 -1.87
CA ASP A 59 -11.09 2.16 -2.15
C ASP A 59 -12.04 1.25 -1.37
N LEU A 60 -13.16 1.81 -0.93
CA LEU A 60 -14.17 1.11 -0.16
C LEU A 60 -15.13 0.32 -1.05
N ASN A 61 -15.24 0.68 -2.33
CA ASN A 61 -16.23 0.13 -3.26
C ASN A 61 -15.59 -0.78 -4.33
N LEU A 62 -14.74 -1.69 -3.89
CA LEU A 62 -14.04 -2.61 -4.79
C LEU A 62 -14.97 -3.71 -5.33
N PRO A 63 -14.70 -4.24 -6.54
CA PRO A 63 -15.57 -5.22 -7.20
C PRO A 63 -15.61 -6.57 -6.48
N ASP A 64 -14.61 -6.89 -5.65
CA ASP A 64 -14.47 -8.16 -4.95
C ASP A 64 -14.67 -8.05 -3.42
N GLY A 65 -15.10 -6.90 -2.92
CA GLY A 65 -15.46 -6.72 -1.51
C GLY A 65 -15.37 -5.27 -1.03
N ASN A 66 -15.67 -5.07 0.25
CA ASN A 66 -15.56 -3.75 0.87
C ASN A 66 -14.14 -3.55 1.44
N GLY A 67 -13.49 -2.44 1.07
CA GLY A 67 -12.17 -2.07 1.57
C GLY A 67 -12.03 -2.05 3.10
N MET A 68 -13.13 -1.85 3.84
CA MET A 68 -13.15 -1.91 5.31
C MET A 68 -13.00 -3.32 5.89
N ASP A 69 -13.36 -4.36 5.14
CA ASP A 69 -13.21 -5.76 5.57
C ASP A 69 -11.74 -6.22 5.49
N SER A 70 -10.86 -5.39 4.91
CA SER A 70 -9.42 -5.65 4.78
C SER A 70 -8.62 -5.44 6.08
N SER A 71 -9.28 -5.25 7.24
CA SER A 71 -8.64 -5.07 8.57
C SER A 71 -7.78 -6.24 9.08
N ALA A 72 -7.44 -7.19 8.20
CA ALA A 72 -6.57 -8.33 8.44
C ALA A 72 -5.12 -7.88 8.74
N ARG A 73 -4.86 -7.66 10.02
CA ARG A 73 -3.56 -7.81 10.71
C ARG A 73 -2.34 -7.31 9.93
N CYS A 74 -2.08 -6.01 10.02
CA CYS A 74 -0.69 -5.57 10.10
C CYS A 74 -0.11 -6.14 11.41
N ALA A 75 0.51 -7.33 11.36
CA ALA A 75 1.33 -7.79 12.48
C ALA A 75 2.49 -6.79 12.64
N PRO A 76 2.79 -6.32 13.87
CA PRO A 76 3.97 -5.50 14.08
C PRO A 76 5.22 -6.28 13.63
N ALA A 77 6.14 -5.59 12.97
CA ALA A 77 7.42 -6.17 12.55
C ALA A 77 8.07 -6.92 13.73
N PRO A 78 8.71 -8.08 13.49
CA PRO A 78 9.36 -8.84 14.55
C PRO A 78 10.34 -7.94 15.28
N ARG A 79 10.14 -7.77 16.59
CA ARG A 79 11.10 -7.07 17.44
C ARG A 79 12.39 -7.87 17.37
N THR A 80 13.43 -7.30 16.76
CA THR A 80 14.78 -7.86 16.86
C THR A 80 15.08 -8.07 18.35
N PRO A 81 15.53 -9.26 18.78
CA PRO A 81 15.96 -9.45 20.16
C PRO A 81 17.05 -8.42 20.45
N GLY A 82 16.84 -7.61 21.49
CA GLY A 82 17.85 -6.68 21.96
C GLY A 82 19.12 -7.45 22.26
N SER A 83 20.21 -7.04 21.63
CA SER A 83 21.56 -7.43 22.03
C SER A 83 21.81 -6.90 23.43
N SER A 84 21.90 -7.79 24.42
CA SER A 84 22.51 -7.56 25.72
C SER A 84 23.24 -8.82 26.12
#